data_AF-A0A920UBZ3-F1
#
_entry.id   AF-A0A920UBZ3-F1
#
_cell.length_a   1.000
_cell.length_b   1.000
_cell.length_c   1.000
_cell.angle_alpha   90.00
_cell.angle_beta   90.00
_cell.angle_gamma   90.00
#
_symmetry.space_group_name_H-M   'P 1'
#
loop_
_entity.id
_entity.type
_entity.pdbx_description
1 polymer ?
#
loop_
_entity_poly.entity_id
_entity_poly.type
_entity_poly.pdbx_seq_one_letter_code
_entity_poly.pdbx_strand_id
1 'polypeptide(L)' 'MCVECRARDDYTAVRLSDKPGTVFTYSLDYLAGTVDTPLVIAVIDFDGGGRVLCMMTDREIEEIKIGLKWR' A
#
# COMPACT_ATOMS: atom_id res chain seq x y z
N MET A 1 -13.52 17.69 0.38
CA MET A 1 -14.76 17.57 1.15
C MET A 1 -14.67 16.30 1.98
N CYS A 2 -14.82 16.37 3.30
CA CYS A 2 -14.84 15.19 4.17
C CYS A 2 -16.10 14.35 3.90
N VAL A 3 -15.95 13.02 3.80
CA VAL A 3 -17.07 12.11 3.49
C VAL A 3 -18.08 11.97 4.64
N GLU A 4 -17.63 12.16 5.88
CA GLU A 4 -18.46 12.04 7.08
C GLU A 4 -19.26 13.31 7.36
N CYS A 5 -18.57 14.45 7.54
CA CYS A 5 -19.18 15.71 7.98
C CYS A 5 -19.42 16.74 6.86
N ARG A 6 -18.98 16.45 5.62
CA ARG A 6 -19.08 17.35 4.45
C ARG A 6 -18.33 18.69 4.57
N ALA A 7 -17.49 18.86 5.58
CA ALA A 7 -16.63 20.05 5.68
C ALA A 7 -15.72 20.17 4.44
N ARG A 8 -15.57 21.40 3.95
CA ARG A 8 -14.73 21.75 2.81
C ARG A 8 -13.50 22.50 3.31
N ASP A 9 -12.34 22.11 2.83
CA ASP A 9 -11.04 22.76 3.12
C ASP A 9 -10.66 22.83 4.62
N ASP A 10 -11.41 22.15 5.48
CA ASP A 10 -11.12 21.94 6.90
C ASP A 10 -10.55 20.54 7.10
N TYR A 11 -9.24 20.42 6.88
CA TYR A 11 -8.48 19.19 7.07
C TYR A 11 -7.04 19.49 7.48
N THR A 12 -6.40 18.53 8.14
CA THR A 12 -4.97 18.58 8.48
C THR A 12 -4.23 17.50 7.71
N ALA A 13 -3.11 17.85 7.08
CA ALA A 13 -2.25 16.88 6.41
C ALA A 13 -1.58 15.95 7.44
N VAL A 14 -1.63 14.65 7.18
CA VAL A 14 -0.98 13.62 8.01
C VAL A 14 0.13 12.96 7.20
N ARG A 15 1.33 12.89 7.79
CA ARG A 15 2.47 12.20 7.17
C ARG A 15 2.40 10.69 7.45
N LEU A 16 2.51 9.90 6.39
CA LEU A 16 2.55 8.43 6.46
C LEU A 16 3.96 7.84 6.24
N SER A 17 4.94 8.64 5.82
CA SER A 17 6.28 8.16 5.45
C SER A 17 7.07 7.52 6.60
N ASP A 18 6.70 7.83 7.84
CA ASP A 18 7.29 7.28 9.07
C ASP A 18 6.33 6.33 9.80
N LYS A 19 5.21 5.97 9.16
CA LYS A 19 4.23 5.04 9.71
C LYS A 19 4.53 3.63 9.20
N PRO A 20 4.68 2.64 10.09
CA PRO A 20 4.81 1.25 9.65
C PRO A 20 3.63 0.82 8.77
N GLY A 21 3.92 0.03 7.75
CA GLY A 21 2.95 -0.56 6.84
C GLY A 21 2.78 -2.05 7.08
N THR A 22 1.62 -2.59 6.73
CA THR A 22 1.36 -4.03 6.71
C THR A 22 0.74 -4.43 5.38
N VAL A 23 1.26 -5.46 4.72
CA VAL A 23 0.64 -6.01 3.51
C VAL A 23 -0.72 -6.61 3.89
N PHE A 24 -1.79 -5.94 3.47
CA PHE A 24 -3.16 -6.41 3.66
C PHE A 24 -3.50 -7.51 2.65
N THR A 25 -3.17 -7.29 1.38
CA THR A 25 -3.28 -8.29 0.32
C THR A 25 -2.32 -7.96 -0.82
N TYR A 26 -2.10 -8.89 -1.73
CA TYR A 26 -1.30 -8.68 -2.93
C TYR A 26 -1.75 -9.60 -4.07
N SER A 27 -1.37 -9.24 -5.30
CA SER A 27 -1.50 -10.09 -6.48
C SER A 27 -0.17 -10.18 -7.22
N LEU A 28 0.10 -11.35 -7.79
CA LEU A 28 1.22 -11.58 -8.70
C LEU A 28 0.70 -11.55 -10.14
N ASP A 29 0.99 -10.48 -10.86
CA ASP A 29 0.57 -10.32 -12.25
C ASP A 29 1.71 -10.70 -13.21
N TYR A 30 1.51 -11.80 -13.93
CA TYR A 30 2.45 -12.34 -14.93
C TYR A 30 2.12 -11.88 -16.36
N LEU A 31 1.05 -11.12 -16.56
CA LEU A 31 0.57 -10.66 -17.86
C LEU A 31 0.94 -9.20 -18.12
N ALA A 32 1.06 -8.39 -17.07
CA ALA A 32 1.51 -7.02 -17.18
C ALA A 32 2.88 -6.93 -17.87
N GLY A 33 3.02 -5.99 -18.82
CA GLY A 33 4.29 -5.70 -19.49
C GLY A 33 5.24 -4.93 -18.57
N THR A 34 5.88 -5.62 -17.63
CA THR A 34 6.87 -5.08 -16.70
C THR A 34 8.24 -5.71 -16.93
N VAL A 35 9.30 -4.95 -16.65
CA VAL A 35 10.67 -5.51 -16.66
C VAL A 35 10.86 -6.46 -15.46
N ASP A 36 10.20 -6.13 -14.35
CA ASP A 36 10.32 -6.86 -13.09
C ASP A 36 9.12 -7.79 -12.90
N THR A 37 9.21 -9.00 -13.46
CA THR A 37 8.12 -9.98 -13.55
C THR A 37 8.21 -11.02 -12.44
N PRO A 38 7.10 -11.35 -11.74
CA PRO A 38 5.76 -10.78 -11.88
C PRO A 38 5.65 -9.38 -11.28
N LEU A 39 4.73 -8.58 -11.83
CA LEU A 39 4.36 -7.33 -11.18
C LEU A 39 3.61 -7.66 -9.88
N VAL A 40 4.19 -7.25 -8.75
CA VAL A 40 3.55 -7.41 -7.45
C VAL A 40 2.75 -6.14 -7.17
N ILE A 41 1.43 -6.27 -7.20
CA ILE A 41 0.52 -5.19 -6.80
C ILE A 41 0.12 -5.47 -5.35
N ALA A 42 0.59 -4.63 -4.43
CA ALA A 42 0.34 -4.77 -3.00
C ALA A 42 -0.67 -3.73 -2.52
N VAL A 43 -1.51 -4.14 -1.57
CA VAL A 43 -2.37 -3.27 -0.80
C VAL A 43 -1.81 -3.20 0.61
N ILE A 44 -1.47 -2.01 1.09
CA ILE A 44 -0.77 -1.79 2.36
C ILE A 44 -1.65 -0.97 3.29
N ASP A 45 -1.81 -1.43 4.53
CA ASP A 45 -2.42 -0.69 5.63
C ASP A 45 -1.34 -0.01 6.47
N PHE A 46 -1.47 1.29 6.71
CA PHE A 46 -0.56 2.03 7.58
C PHE A 46 -1.07 2.08 9.03
N ASP A 47 -0.14 2.01 9.97
CA ASP A 47 -0.44 2.25 11.38
C ASP A 47 -0.91 3.71 11.56
N GLY A 48 -2.07 3.90 12.19
CA GLY A 48 -2.74 5.19 12.29
C GLY A 48 -3.74 5.48 11.17
N GLY A 49 -3.93 4.53 10.24
CA GLY A 49 -4.96 4.57 9.21
C GLY A 49 -4.43 5.00 7.85
N GLY A 50 -5.28 4.79 6.84
CA GLY A 50 -4.91 4.94 5.43
C GLY A 50 -4.49 3.61 4.82
N ARG A 51 -4.90 3.41 3.57
CA ARG A 51 -4.61 2.23 2.76
C ARG A 51 -4.15 2.68 1.39
N VAL A 52 -3.07 2.09 0.89
CA VAL A 52 -2.54 2.38 -0.46
C VAL A 52 -2.50 1.11 -1.29
N LEU A 53 -2.75 1.26 -2.59
CA LEU A 53 -2.42 0.27 -3.60
C LEU A 53 -1.15 0.76 -4.31
N CYS A 54 -0.10 -0.06 -4.32
CA CYS A 54 1.16 0.29 -4.94
C CYS A 54 1.86 -0.94 -5.52
N MET A 55 2.85 -0.70 -6.39
CA MET A 55 3.71 -1.76 -6.91
C MET A 55 4.86 -1.98 -5.94
N MET A 56 5.08 -3.22 -5.54
CA MET A 56 6.21 -3.60 -4.68
C MET A 56 7.44 -3.87 -5.54
N THR A 57 8.55 -3.24 -5.17
CA THR A 57 9.88 -3.36 -5.79
C THR A 57 10.85 -3.97 -4.79
N ASP A 58 11.99 -4.48 -5.27
CA ASP A 58 13.06 -5.07 -4.42
C ASP A 58 12.55 -6.17 -3.48
N ARG A 59 12.09 -7.27 -4.10
CA ARG A 59 11.36 -8.34 -3.42
C ARG A 59 11.69 -9.69 -4.01
N GLU A 60 11.78 -10.68 -3.13
CA GLU A 60 11.74 -12.11 -3.46
C GLU A 60 10.29 -12.59 -3.30
N ILE A 61 9.75 -13.28 -4.32
CA ILE A 61 8.32 -13.62 -4.40
C ILE A 61 7.91 -14.49 -3.20
N GLU A 62 8.79 -15.39 -2.78
CA GLU A 62 8.57 -16.36 -1.71
C GLU A 62 8.50 -15.71 -0.32
N GLU A 63 9.02 -14.49 -0.17
CA GLU A 63 9.01 -13.75 1.09
C GLU A 63 7.73 -12.93 1.27
N ILE A 64 7.00 -12.67 0.19
CA ILE A 64 5.79 -11.85 0.19
C ILE A 64 4.64 -12.67 0.76
N LYS A 65 4.00 -12.12 1.79
CA LYS A 65 2.84 -12.72 2.44
C LYS A 65 1.93 -11.67 3.03
N ILE A 66 0.65 -12.03 3.15
CA ILE A 66 -0.31 -11.24 3.93
C ILE A 66 0.20 -11.12 5.37
N GLY A 67 0.13 -9.92 5.93
CA GLY A 67 0.65 -9.61 7.26
C GLY A 67 2.14 -9.26 7.31
N LEU A 68 2.86 -9.28 6.17
CA LEU A 68 4.24 -8.79 6.13
C LEU A 68 4.30 -7.34 6.60
N LYS A 69 5.13 -7.07 7.61
CA LYS A 69 5.37 -5.73 8.16
C LYS A 69 6.48 -5.05 7.36
N TRP A 70 6.21 -3.84 6.93
CA TRP A 70 7.12 -3.01 6.14
C TRP A 70 7.43 -1.71 6.89
N ARG A 71 8.64 -1.19 6.72
CA ARG A 71 9.15 0.01 7.37
C ARG A 71 9.55 1.05 6.34
#